data_AF-A0A0C9YAV9-F1
#
_entry.id   AF-A0A0C9YAV9-F1
#
_cell.length_a   1.000
_cell.length_b   1.000
_cell.length_c   1.000
_cell.angle_alpha   90.00
_cell.angle_beta   90.00
_cell.angle_gamma   90.00
#
_symmetry.space_group_name_H-M   'P 1'
#
loop_
_entity.id
_entity.type
_entity.pdbx_description
1 polymer ?
#
loop_
_entity_poly.entity_id
_entity_poly.type
_entity_poly.pdbx_seq_one_letter_code
_entity_poly.pdbx_strand_id
1 'polypeptide(L)'
;YGTYKHVDRKVKCIPGVYPEDTHIHHHFPEDPLKSLIPLLPHPPTLVPMKKLTKEHLHSMKLNADGFLWPEEEKLFCHIMKLNEHVLAFDESEHGNFRSDYFSPYIIPVLPHEPWEYCNILIPPGIQD
;
A
#
# COMPACT_ATOMS: atom_id res chain seq x y z
N TYR A 1 16.36 -17.16 -12.49
CA TYR A 1 16.12 -16.45 -13.77
C TYR A 1 14.74 -16.85 -14.28
N GLY A 2 13.75 -15.95 -14.21
CA GLY A 2 12.41 -16.24 -14.72
C GLY A 2 12.39 -16.14 -16.23
N THR A 3 12.04 -17.22 -16.93
CA THR A 3 11.87 -17.24 -18.38
C THR A 3 10.79 -16.24 -18.79
N TYR A 4 11.09 -15.37 -19.75
CA TYR A 4 10.14 -14.37 -20.24
C TYR A 4 8.88 -15.06 -20.81
N LYS A 5 7.68 -14.59 -20.43
CA LYS A 5 6.42 -15.13 -20.97
C LYS A 5 6.40 -15.00 -22.49
N HIS A 6 6.15 -16.11 -23.19
CA HIS A 6 6.00 -16.10 -24.63
C HIS A 6 4.82 -15.21 -25.07
N VAL A 7 4.91 -14.66 -26.28
CA VAL A 7 3.99 -13.64 -26.80
C VAL A 7 2.54 -14.14 -26.89
N ASP A 8 2.35 -15.42 -27.21
CA ASP A 8 1.07 -16.14 -27.22
C ASP A 8 0.42 -16.22 -25.82
N ARG A 9 1.20 -16.16 -24.74
CA ARG A 9 0.73 -16.17 -23.35
C ARG A 9 0.60 -14.76 -22.73
N LYS A 10 0.85 -13.72 -23.52
CA LYS A 10 0.82 -12.33 -23.07
C LYS A 10 -0.61 -11.82 -23.14
N VAL A 11 -1.26 -11.70 -21.98
CA VAL A 11 -2.56 -11.06 -21.84
C VAL A 11 -2.36 -9.54 -22.00
N LYS A 12 -2.97 -8.94 -23.02
CA LYS A 12 -3.01 -7.48 -23.20
C LYS A 12 -4.25 -6.95 -22.50
N CYS A 13 -4.09 -5.97 -21.61
CA CYS A 13 -5.23 -5.26 -21.05
C CYS A 13 -6.00 -4.58 -22.17
N ILE A 14 -7.32 -4.74 -22.18
CA ILE A 14 -8.20 -4.03 -23.11
C ILE A 14 -8.38 -2.61 -22.54
N PRO A 15 -8.18 -1.54 -23.33
CA PRO A 15 -8.48 -0.19 -22.88
C PRO A 15 -9.98 -0.05 -22.68
N GLY A 16 -10.43 -0.07 -21.43
CA GLY A 16 -11.82 0.09 -21.02
C GLY A 16 -11.98 1.22 -20.01
N VAL A 17 -13.21 1.71 -19.85
CA VAL A 17 -13.57 2.65 -18.79
C VAL A 17 -13.50 1.91 -17.45
N TYR A 18 -12.85 2.50 -16.46
CA TYR A 18 -12.80 1.94 -15.12
C TYR A 18 -14.20 2.01 -14.49
N PRO A 19 -14.80 0.88 -14.04
CA PRO A 19 -16.17 0.89 -13.55
C PRO A 19 -16.31 1.69 -12.25
N GLU A 20 -17.27 2.61 -12.18
CA GLU A 20 -17.48 3.49 -11.02
C GLU A 20 -17.78 2.70 -9.73
N ASP A 21 -18.48 1.58 -9.83
CA ASP A 21 -18.82 0.66 -8.73
C ASP A 21 -17.60 -0.05 -8.12
N THR A 22 -16.46 -0.04 -8.82
CA THR A 22 -15.20 -0.59 -8.32
C THR A 22 -14.29 0.45 -7.65
N HIS A 23 -14.71 1.72 -7.60
CA HIS A 23 -13.93 2.78 -6.95
C HIS A 23 -13.73 2.50 -5.46
N ILE A 24 -12.51 2.80 -4.99
CA ILE A 24 -12.22 2.80 -3.55
C ILE A 24 -12.86 4.05 -2.95
N HIS A 25 -13.76 3.84 -1.99
CA HIS A 25 -14.35 4.92 -1.20
C HIS A 25 -13.52 5.15 0.06
N HIS A 26 -13.16 6.41 0.28
CA HIS A 26 -12.46 6.86 1.49
C HIS A 26 -13.46 7.44 2.48
N HIS A 27 -13.48 6.91 3.69
CA HIS A 27 -14.31 7.39 4.78
C HIS A 27 -13.42 7.74 5.96
N PHE A 28 -13.74 8.85 6.63
CA PHE A 28 -13.11 9.26 7.88
C PHE A 28 -14.14 9.11 8.99
N PRO A 29 -14.27 7.91 9.59
CA PRO A 29 -15.23 7.69 10.67
C PRO A 29 -14.92 8.59 11.88
N GLU A 30 -13.64 8.88 12.07
CA GLU A 30 -13.11 9.77 13.09
C GLU A 30 -12.14 10.77 12.46
N ASP A 31 -12.03 11.94 13.08
CA ASP A 31 -11.04 12.94 12.68
C ASP A 31 -9.63 12.43 13.03
N PRO A 32 -8.76 12.18 12.02
CA PRO A 32 -7.45 11.60 12.23
C PRO A 32 -6.50 12.53 13.00
N LEU A 33 -6.82 13.82 13.10
CA LEU A 33 -5.98 14.79 13.80
C LEU A 33 -6.25 14.83 15.31
N LYS A 34 -7.35 14.24 15.78
CA LYS A 34 -7.74 14.26 17.21
C LYS A 34 -6.74 13.55 18.11
N SER A 35 -6.07 12.52 17.62
CA SER A 35 -5.09 11.75 18.41
C SER A 35 -3.68 12.32 18.37
N LEU A 36 -3.46 13.44 17.66
CA LEU A 36 -2.12 14.02 17.55
C LEU A 36 -1.67 14.59 18.88
N ILE A 37 -0.46 14.20 19.28
CA ILE A 37 0.20 14.71 20.47
C ILE A 37 0.82 16.07 20.11
N PRO A 38 0.58 17.13 20.88
CA PRO A 38 1.19 18.44 20.63
C PRO A 38 2.71 18.35 20.78
N LEU A 39 3.43 18.97 19.84
CA LEU A 39 4.89 18.97 19.86
C LEU A 39 5.43 19.94 20.90
N LEU A 40 6.47 19.51 21.60
CA LEU A 40 7.22 20.36 22.52
C LEU A 40 8.18 21.26 21.73
N PRO A 41 8.32 22.57 22.06
CA PRO A 41 9.27 23.47 21.39
C PRO A 41 10.73 23.03 21.54
N HIS A 42 11.04 22.32 22.63
CA HIS A 42 12.36 21.80 22.93
C HIS A 42 12.27 20.29 23.12
N PRO A 43 12.49 19.50 22.05
CA PRO A 43 12.39 18.04 22.13
C PRO A 43 13.52 17.49 23.02
N PRO A 44 13.23 16.49 23.86
CA PRO A 44 14.26 15.81 24.64
C PRO A 44 15.23 15.05 23.73
N THR A 45 16.46 14.83 24.22
CA THR A 45 17.46 14.05 23.49
C THR A 45 16.92 12.67 23.14
N LEU A 46 17.14 12.27 21.90
CA LEU A 46 16.67 11.00 21.34
C LEU A 46 17.28 9.82 22.11
N VAL A 47 16.43 9.04 22.77
CA VAL A 47 16.80 7.76 23.37
C VAL A 47 16.37 6.66 22.40
N PRO A 48 17.30 5.80 21.92
CA PRO A 48 16.96 4.68 21.05
C PRO A 48 15.88 3.81 21.69
N MET A 49 14.85 3.50 20.92
CA MET A 49 13.74 2.64 21.34
C MET A 49 13.77 1.31 20.58
N LYS A 50 12.74 0.47 20.77
CA LYS A 50 12.71 -0.92 20.33
C LYS A 50 12.76 -1.06 18.80
N LYS A 51 12.07 -0.19 18.05
CA LYS A 51 12.04 -0.16 16.58
C LYS A 51 12.89 0.98 16.01
N LEU A 52 12.90 2.14 16.66
CA LEU A 52 13.68 3.30 16.21
C LEU A 52 15.13 3.21 16.75
N THR A 53 15.93 2.37 16.10
CA THR A 53 17.36 2.21 16.37
C THR A 53 18.17 3.31 15.68
N LYS A 54 19.38 3.61 16.18
CA LYS A 54 20.31 4.57 15.55
C LYS A 54 20.62 4.22 14.08
N GLU A 55 20.70 2.94 13.76
CA GLU A 55 20.95 2.45 12.40
C GLU A 55 19.81 2.82 11.44
N HIS A 56 18.57 2.68 11.89
CA HIS A 56 17.38 3.07 11.12
C HIS A 56 17.30 4.58 10.90
N LEU A 57 17.66 5.38 11.91
CA LEU A 57 17.75 6.83 11.73
C LEU A 57 18.86 7.23 10.76
N HIS A 58 19.98 6.51 10.77
CA HIS A 58 21.06 6.75 9.82
C HIS A 58 20.67 6.37 8.39
N SER A 59 19.93 5.27 8.21
CA SER A 59 19.45 4.83 6.88
C SER A 59 18.46 5.81 6.25
N MET A 60 17.68 6.54 7.06
CA MET A 60 16.75 7.58 6.61
C MET A 60 17.44 8.82 6.00
N LYS A 61 18.75 9.02 6.27
CA LYS A 61 19.53 10.15 5.73
C LYS A 61 18.84 11.51 5.85
N LEU A 62 18.26 11.80 7.02
CA LEU A 62 17.35 12.93 7.27
C LEU A 62 17.89 14.31 6.84
N ASN A 63 19.20 14.51 6.90
CA ASN A 63 19.83 15.77 6.52
C ASN A 63 21.07 15.54 5.64
N ALA A 64 20.93 14.75 4.57
CA ALA A 64 22.03 14.54 3.62
C ALA A 64 22.53 15.85 2.98
N ASP A 65 21.62 16.80 2.78
CA ASP A 65 21.89 18.07 2.10
C ASP A 65 22.27 19.22 3.06
N GLY A 66 22.23 18.98 4.38
CA GLY A 66 22.54 20.00 5.38
C GLY A 66 21.50 21.13 5.50
N PHE A 67 20.29 20.92 4.99
CA PHE A 67 19.19 21.88 5.03
C PHE A 67 18.65 22.13 6.45
N LEU A 68 18.54 21.07 7.26
CA LEU A 68 17.95 21.15 8.60
C LEU A 68 18.96 21.65 9.64
N TRP A 69 18.47 22.43 10.59
CA TRP A 69 19.25 22.82 11.77
C TRP A 69 19.35 21.66 12.76
N PRO A 70 20.39 21.62 13.62
CA PRO A 70 20.54 20.56 14.62
C PRO A 70 19.31 20.40 15.53
N GLU A 71 18.61 21.50 15.82
CA GLU A 71 17.36 21.50 16.60
C GLU A 71 16.17 20.94 15.81
N GLU A 72 16.10 21.19 14.51
CA GLU A 72 15.05 20.65 13.63
C GLU A 72 15.24 19.15 13.41
N GLU A 73 16.49 18.69 13.25
CA GLU A 73 16.81 17.26 13.20
C GLU A 73 16.35 16.54 14.48
N LYS A 74 16.62 17.14 15.65
CA LYS A 74 16.16 16.61 16.95
C LYS A 74 14.64 16.57 17.02
N LEU A 75 13.96 17.60 16.53
CA LEU A 75 12.49 17.65 16.50
C LEU A 75 11.91 16.56 15.60
N PHE A 76 12.47 16.38 14.40
CA PHE A 76 12.04 15.32 13.49
C PHE A 76 12.20 13.95 14.13
N CYS A 77 13.36 13.70 14.73
CA CYS A 77 13.61 12.47 15.48
C CYS A 77 12.60 12.24 16.60
N HIS A 78 12.20 13.31 17.30
CA HIS A 78 11.17 13.23 18.33
C HIS A 78 9.79 12.87 17.76
N ILE A 79 9.40 13.44 16.61
CA ILE A 79 8.16 13.11 15.91
C ILE A 79 8.15 11.62 15.51
N MET A 80 9.26 11.12 14.98
CA MET A 80 9.39 9.71 14.61
C MET A 80 9.25 8.79 15.82
N LYS A 81 9.81 9.20 16.96
CA LYS A 81 9.64 8.48 18.23
C LYS A 81 8.19 8.43 18.69
N LEU A 82 7.44 9.54 18.60
CA LEU A 82 6.02 9.56 18.98
C LEU A 82 5.17 8.62 18.11
N ASN A 83 5.58 8.41 16.85
CA ASN A 83 4.85 7.61 15.87
C ASN A 83 5.50 6.23 15.62
N GLU A 84 6.41 5.77 16.48
CA GLU A 84 7.24 4.59 16.25
C GLU A 84 6.44 3.31 15.95
N HIS A 85 5.24 3.17 16.54
CA HIS A 85 4.39 2.01 16.32
C HIS A 85 3.88 1.88 14.88
N VAL A 86 3.73 2.99 14.18
CA VAL A 86 3.22 3.07 12.80
C VAL A 86 4.35 2.90 11.78
N LEU A 87 5.59 3.11 12.19
CA LEU A 87 6.75 2.92 11.32
C LEU A 87 7.04 1.42 11.14
N ALA A 88 7.27 1.04 9.89
CA ALA A 88 7.70 -0.28 9.48
C ALA A 88 9.07 -0.18 8.81
N PHE A 89 10.07 -0.83 9.39
CA PHE A 89 11.43 -0.90 8.81
C PHE A 89 11.69 -2.21 8.07
N ASP A 90 10.94 -3.25 8.41
CA ASP A 90 10.97 -4.55 7.77
C ASP A 90 9.56 -4.94 7.27
N GLU A 91 9.49 -5.84 6.30
CA GLU A 91 8.22 -6.34 5.74
C GLU A 91 7.37 -7.04 6.82
N SER A 92 8.02 -7.67 7.81
CA SER A 92 7.35 -8.28 8.96
C SER A 92 6.62 -7.28 9.87
N GLU A 93 6.98 -6.00 9.80
CA GLU A 93 6.37 -4.91 10.57
C GLU A 93 5.27 -4.19 9.80
N HIS A 94 5.03 -4.55 8.53
CA HIS A 94 4.03 -3.92 7.70
C HIS A 94 2.62 -4.17 8.24
N GLY A 95 1.96 -3.10 8.67
CA GLY A 95 0.56 -3.14 9.12
C GLY A 95 -0.43 -3.06 7.97
N ASN A 96 -1.67 -3.45 8.23
CA ASN A 96 -2.79 -3.19 7.32
C ASN A 96 -3.52 -1.91 7.72
N PHE A 97 -4.07 -1.20 6.72
CA PHE A 97 -4.99 -0.11 6.99
C PHE A 97 -6.26 -0.62 7.68
N ARG A 98 -6.90 0.24 8.48
CA ARG A 98 -8.19 -0.08 9.09
C ARG A 98 -9.25 -0.21 7.98
N SER A 99 -10.07 -1.25 8.06
CA SER A 99 -11.09 -1.58 7.04
C SER A 99 -12.29 -0.63 7.01
N ASP A 100 -12.45 0.22 8.03
CA ASP A 100 -13.50 1.25 8.10
C ASP A 100 -13.12 2.54 7.37
N TYR A 101 -11.85 2.74 7.04
CA TYR A 101 -11.39 3.92 6.28
C TYR A 101 -11.50 3.72 4.77
N PHE A 102 -11.31 2.49 4.28
CA PHE A 102 -11.21 2.17 2.86
C PHE A 102 -12.16 1.03 2.53
N SER A 103 -12.98 1.20 1.49
CA SER A 103 -13.73 0.08 0.94
C SER A 103 -12.75 -0.98 0.36
N PRO A 104 -13.12 -2.26 0.39
CA PRO A 104 -12.30 -3.31 -0.22
C PRO A 104 -12.01 -2.99 -1.70
N TYR A 105 -10.77 -3.24 -2.13
CA TYR A 105 -10.39 -3.08 -3.52
C TYR A 105 -11.05 -4.16 -4.39
N ILE A 106 -11.76 -3.74 -5.43
CA ILE A 106 -12.36 -4.63 -6.42
C ILE A 106 -11.51 -4.54 -7.69
N ILE A 107 -10.98 -5.66 -8.15
CA ILE A 107 -10.31 -5.74 -9.45
C ILE A 107 -11.42 -5.84 -10.50
N PRO A 108 -11.63 -4.81 -11.35
CA PRO A 108 -12.63 -4.91 -12.40
C PRO A 108 -12.22 -6.01 -13.38
N VAL A 109 -13.11 -6.98 -13.57
CA VAL A 109 -12.92 -8.06 -14.53
C VAL A 109 -13.83 -7.81 -15.72
N LEU A 110 -13.31 -8.02 -16.92
CA LEU A 110 -14.13 -8.04 -18.13
C LEU A 110 -14.77 -9.43 -18.27
N PRO A 111 -16.04 -9.50 -18.74
CA PRO A 111 -16.64 -10.78 -19.06
C PRO A 111 -15.78 -11.50 -20.09
N HIS A 112 -15.52 -12.79 -19.87
CA HIS A 112 -14.74 -13.60 -20.79
C HIS A 112 -15.55 -13.87 -22.06
N GLU A 113 -15.09 -13.35 -23.19
CA GLU A 113 -15.60 -13.76 -24.50
C GLU A 113 -14.87 -15.02 -24.98
N PRO A 114 -15.56 -16.15 -25.18
CA PRO A 114 -14.93 -17.34 -25.74
C PRO A 114 -14.48 -17.06 -27.18
N TRP A 115 -13.21 -17.34 -27.45
CA TRP A 115 -12.61 -17.18 -28.78
C TRP A 115 -13.32 -18.06 -29.84
N GLU A 116 -13.74 -19.25 -29.44
CA GLU A 116 -14.55 -20.18 -30.24
C GLU A 116 -15.61 -20.84 -29.35
N TYR A 117 -16.86 -20.86 -29.83
CA TYR A 117 -17.87 -21.74 -29.27
C TYR A 117 -17.68 -23.12 -29.89
N CYS A 118 -17.11 -24.07 -29.14
CA CYS A 118 -17.20 -25.47 -29.55
C CYS A 118 -18.68 -25.83 -29.61
N ASN A 119 -19.20 -26.16 -30.80
CA ASN A 119 -20.54 -26.72 -30.93
C ASN A 119 -20.61 -27.93 -30.01
N ILE A 120 -21.48 -27.88 -28.99
CA ILE A 120 -21.75 -29.03 -28.14
C ILE A 120 -22.31 -30.10 -29.07
N LEU A 121 -21.55 -31.16 -29.32
CA LEU A 121 -21.99 -32.26 -30.16
C LEU A 121 -23.24 -32.87 -29.51
N ILE A 122 -24.35 -32.90 -30.24
CA ILE A 122 -25.57 -33.58 -29.78
C ILE A 122 -25.22 -35.07 -29.69
N PRO A 123 -25.40 -35.72 -28.53
CA PRO A 123 -25.12 -37.14 -28.41
C PRO A 123 -26.00 -37.93 -29.38
N PRO A 124 -25.45 -38.96 -30.05
CA PRO A 124 -26.15 -39.69 -31.13
C PRO A 124 -27.43 -40.41 -30.67
N GLY A 125 -27.66 -40.56 -29.37
CA GLY A 125 -28.91 -41.12 -28.83
C GLY A 125 -30.13 -40.19 -28.86
N ILE A 126 -29.99 -38.94 -29.32
CA ILE A 126 -31.09 -37.97 -29.49
C ILE A 126 -31.45 -37.78 -30.98
N GLN A 127 -30.64 -38.31 -31.90
CA GLN A 127 -30.92 -38.29 -33.33
C GLN A 127 -31.70 -39.56 -33.69
N ASP A 128 -33.03 -39.50 -33.62
CA ASP A 128 -33.93 -40.54 -34.14
C ASP A 128 -33.85 -40.65 -35.68
#